data_AF-A0A1M4X0E7-F1
#
_entry.id   AF-A0A1M4X0E7-F1
#
_cell.length_a   1.000
_cell.length_b   1.000
_cell.length_c   1.000
_cell.angle_alpha   90.00
_cell.angle_beta   90.00
_cell.angle_gamma   90.00
#
_symmetry.space_group_name_H-M   'P 1'
#
loop_
_entity.id
_entity.type
_entity.pdbx_description
1 polymer ?
#
loop_
_entity_poly.entity_id
_entity_poly.type
_entity_poly.pdbx_seq_one_letter_code
_entity_poly.pdbx_strand_id
1 'polypeptide(L)'
;MKNNIANELIAEMKVRIPKGQNLATYLTDTLCMGKEAVYRRLRGEVVFTFDEIALLSCRLGISIDQIIGNHLANRVTFDLNLLRAQNPMESYYEIIDRYQKIFDYVKSDSSTEIYTASNLLPFTLYSSYEYMSKFRICRWIYQNEHIKTPNSLTDMKIEDRIVNAHKKLSESVRQCQKTYFIWDTNIFYSFIKRLNTLLA
;
A
#
# COMPACT_ATOMS: atom_id res chain seq x y z
N MET A 1 -0.84 -28.87 -13.04
CA MET A 1 -1.55 -27.97 -12.10
C MET A 1 -1.11 -28.14 -10.64
N LYS A 2 -1.18 -29.34 -10.01
CA LYS A 2 -0.90 -29.50 -8.56
C LYS A 2 0.46 -28.95 -8.07
N ASN A 3 1.51 -29.02 -8.89
CA ASN A 3 2.84 -28.55 -8.47
C ASN A 3 3.06 -27.03 -8.65
N ASN A 4 2.19 -26.32 -9.39
CA ASN A 4 2.44 -24.89 -9.68
C ASN A 4 2.12 -24.00 -8.47
N ILE A 5 0.97 -24.26 -7.83
CA ILE A 5 0.50 -23.50 -6.66
C ILE A 5 1.43 -23.67 -5.46
N ALA A 6 1.87 -24.91 -5.19
CA ALA A 6 2.79 -25.18 -4.09
C ALA A 6 4.16 -24.51 -4.30
N ASN A 7 4.68 -24.51 -5.53
CA ASN A 7 5.93 -23.84 -5.86
C ASN A 7 5.83 -22.31 -5.74
N GLU A 8 4.71 -21.72 -6.16
CA GLU A 8 4.47 -20.28 -6.04
C GLU A 8 4.30 -19.86 -4.58
N LEU A 9 3.60 -20.65 -3.77
CA LEU A 9 3.54 -20.46 -2.32
C LEU A 9 4.95 -20.48 -1.71
N ILE A 10 5.78 -21.48 -2.04
CA ILE A 10 7.17 -21.56 -1.55
C ILE A 10 7.99 -20.35 -2.02
N ALA A 11 7.79 -19.88 -3.24
CA ALA A 11 8.48 -18.70 -3.78
C ALA A 11 8.09 -17.42 -3.01
N GLU A 12 6.80 -17.18 -2.80
CA GLU A 12 6.31 -16.04 -2.01
C GLU A 12 6.82 -16.08 -0.57
N MET A 13 6.85 -17.27 0.05
CA MET A 13 7.41 -17.43 1.40
C MET A 13 8.88 -17.01 1.46
N LYS A 14 9.71 -17.39 0.46
CA LYS A 14 11.13 -16.98 0.41
C LYS A 14 11.33 -15.48 0.32
N VAL A 15 10.41 -14.76 -0.33
CA VAL A 15 10.50 -13.29 -0.47
C VAL A 15 10.16 -12.59 0.84
N ARG A 16 9.26 -13.18 1.65
CA ARG A 16 8.68 -12.53 2.83
C ARG A 16 9.27 -12.97 4.17
N ILE A 17 10.12 -14.00 4.21
CA ILE A 17 10.81 -14.38 5.45
C ILE A 17 11.72 -13.24 5.96
N PRO A 18 11.88 -13.12 7.30
CA PRO A 18 12.80 -12.15 7.89
C PRO A 18 14.24 -12.29 7.37
N LYS A 19 14.91 -11.16 7.14
CA LYS A 19 16.31 -11.14 6.67
C LYS A 19 17.21 -11.93 7.63
N GLY A 20 18.02 -12.84 7.08
CA GLY A 20 18.97 -13.66 7.84
C GLY A 20 18.42 -15.01 8.32
N GLN A 21 17.15 -15.32 8.10
CA GLN A 21 16.61 -16.66 8.34
C GLN A 21 16.53 -17.49 7.06
N ASN A 22 16.78 -18.79 7.18
CA ASN A 22 16.52 -19.77 6.13
C ASN A 22 15.05 -20.22 6.20
N LEU A 23 14.40 -20.41 5.04
CA LEU A 23 13.02 -20.89 4.94
C LEU A 23 12.78 -22.17 5.77
N ALA A 24 13.68 -23.15 5.70
CA ALA A 24 13.52 -24.41 6.42
C ALA A 24 13.52 -24.21 7.95
N THR A 25 14.39 -23.33 8.45
CA THR A 25 14.45 -22.98 9.88
C THR A 25 13.16 -22.26 10.30
N TYR A 26 12.73 -21.27 9.53
CA TYR A 26 11.48 -20.54 9.79
C TYR A 26 10.25 -21.46 9.87
N LEU A 27 10.17 -22.43 8.96
CA LEU A 27 9.07 -23.41 8.95
C LEU A 27 9.15 -24.41 10.09
N THR A 28 10.34 -24.83 10.49
CA THR A 28 10.55 -25.69 11.66
C THR A 28 9.97 -25.00 12.90
N ASP A 29 10.29 -23.72 13.08
CA ASP A 29 9.84 -22.94 14.24
C ASP A 29 8.35 -22.61 14.18
N THR A 30 7.83 -22.25 12.99
CA THR A 30 6.44 -21.81 12.82
C THR A 30 5.45 -22.96 12.84
N LEU A 31 5.78 -24.09 12.22
CA LEU A 31 4.93 -25.28 12.17
C LEU A 31 5.20 -26.25 13.32
N CYS A 32 6.16 -25.92 14.20
CA CYS A 32 6.60 -26.75 15.33
C CYS A 32 6.88 -28.20 14.93
N MET A 33 7.63 -28.39 13.84
CA MET A 33 7.88 -29.72 13.26
C MET A 33 9.36 -29.95 12.96
N GLY A 34 9.78 -31.22 12.91
CA GLY A 34 11.18 -31.57 12.67
C GLY A 34 11.68 -31.15 11.27
N LYS A 35 12.97 -30.84 11.15
CA LYS A 35 13.62 -30.39 9.90
C LYS A 35 13.31 -31.30 8.71
N GLU A 36 13.36 -32.61 8.88
CA GLU A 36 13.04 -33.56 7.81
C GLU A 36 11.58 -33.45 7.34
N ALA A 37 10.63 -33.26 8.25
CA ALA A 37 9.22 -33.07 7.89
C ALA A 37 8.99 -31.79 7.07
N VAL A 38 9.79 -30.74 7.34
CA VAL A 38 9.83 -29.51 6.55
C VAL A 38 10.46 -29.77 5.17
N TYR A 39 11.63 -30.40 5.10
CA TYR A 39 12.32 -30.65 3.83
C TYR A 39 11.50 -31.50 2.88
N ARG A 40 10.78 -32.51 3.39
CA ARG A 40 9.85 -33.31 2.57
C ARG A 40 8.74 -32.46 1.94
N ARG A 41 8.23 -31.44 2.65
CA ARG A 41 7.25 -30.49 2.09
C ARG A 41 7.85 -29.56 1.06
N LEU A 42 9.05 -29.03 1.33
CA LEU A 42 9.77 -28.16 0.40
C LEU A 42 10.17 -28.87 -0.91
N ARG A 43 10.43 -30.19 -0.86
CA ARG A 43 10.67 -31.03 -2.04
C ARG A 43 9.39 -31.50 -2.74
N GLY A 44 8.21 -31.24 -2.15
CA GLY A 44 6.93 -31.67 -2.70
C GLY A 44 6.58 -33.15 -2.45
N GLU A 45 7.34 -33.85 -1.60
CA GLU A 45 7.03 -35.25 -1.20
C GLU A 45 5.82 -35.34 -0.27
N VAL A 46 5.56 -34.27 0.49
CA VAL A 46 4.42 -34.13 1.39
C VAL A 46 3.75 -32.79 1.08
N VAL A 47 2.43 -32.79 0.91
CA VAL A 47 1.68 -31.54 0.70
C VAL A 47 1.50 -30.79 2.01
N PHE A 48 1.48 -29.46 1.94
CA PHE A 48 1.06 -28.66 3.08
C PHE A 48 -0.44 -28.89 3.34
N THR A 49 -0.82 -29.03 4.59
CA THR A 49 -2.24 -29.05 4.98
C THR A 49 -2.83 -27.65 4.88
N PHE A 50 -4.16 -27.56 4.81
CA PHE A 50 -4.83 -26.25 4.76
C PHE A 50 -4.50 -25.40 6.00
N ASP A 51 -4.47 -26.01 7.20
CA ASP A 51 -4.14 -25.32 8.44
C ASP A 51 -2.69 -24.81 8.45
N GLU A 52 -1.75 -25.60 7.91
CA GLU A 52 -0.36 -25.18 7.74
C GLU A 52 -0.27 -23.96 6.80
N ILE A 53 -0.98 -24.00 5.67
CA ILE A 53 -1.03 -22.89 4.70
C ILE A 53 -1.67 -21.65 5.32
N ALA A 54 -2.77 -21.79 6.06
CA ALA A 54 -3.46 -20.69 6.73
C ALA A 54 -2.57 -20.03 7.79
N LEU A 55 -1.87 -20.84 8.61
CA LEU A 55 -0.93 -20.34 9.61
C LEU A 55 0.22 -19.56 8.97
N LEU A 56 0.82 -20.10 7.90
CA LEU A 56 1.91 -19.45 7.17
C LEU A 56 1.46 -18.17 6.47
N SER A 57 0.27 -18.20 5.87
CA SER A 57 -0.37 -17.05 5.24
C SER A 57 -0.54 -15.91 6.25
N CYS A 58 -1.09 -16.19 7.44
CA CYS A 58 -1.26 -15.19 8.49
C CYS A 58 0.07 -14.62 9.00
N ARG A 59 1.11 -15.45 9.14
CA ARG A 59 2.41 -15.00 9.66
C ARG A 59 3.24 -14.21 8.64
N LEU A 60 3.14 -14.55 7.36
CA LEU A 60 3.92 -13.92 6.28
C LEU A 60 3.10 -12.87 5.51
N GLY A 61 1.83 -12.66 5.86
CA GLY A 61 0.93 -11.74 5.18
C GLY A 61 0.61 -12.15 3.73
N ILE A 62 0.74 -13.43 3.39
CA ILE A 62 0.57 -13.94 2.02
C ILE A 62 -0.93 -14.11 1.73
N SER A 63 -1.44 -13.54 0.63
CA SER A 63 -2.81 -13.78 0.17
C SER A 63 -2.91 -15.11 -0.57
N ILE A 64 -3.59 -16.10 0.03
CA ILE A 64 -3.85 -17.41 -0.62
C ILE A 64 -4.70 -17.20 -1.89
N ASP A 65 -5.66 -16.28 -1.85
CA ASP A 65 -6.51 -15.96 -2.98
C ASP A 65 -5.73 -15.36 -4.15
N GLN A 66 -4.63 -14.65 -3.89
CA GLN A 66 -3.71 -14.17 -4.92
C GLN A 66 -2.94 -15.32 -5.57
N ILE A 67 -2.38 -16.22 -4.76
CA ILE A 67 -1.64 -17.40 -5.27
C ILE A 67 -2.53 -18.27 -6.15
N ILE A 68 -3.79 -18.48 -5.75
CA ILE A 68 -4.74 -19.28 -6.53
C ILE A 68 -5.28 -18.48 -7.72
N GLY A 69 -5.62 -17.21 -7.50
CA GLY A 69 -6.27 -16.31 -8.44
C GLY A 69 -5.42 -15.97 -9.66
N ASN A 70 -4.10 -15.91 -9.52
CA ASN A 70 -3.16 -15.67 -10.63
C ASN A 70 -3.25 -16.74 -11.76
N HIS A 71 -3.78 -17.93 -11.46
CA HIS A 71 -3.97 -19.01 -12.46
C HIS A 71 -5.36 -19.02 -13.10
N LEU A 72 -6.27 -18.15 -12.67
CA LEU A 72 -7.63 -18.08 -13.21
C LEU A 72 -7.73 -16.96 -14.24
N ALA A 73 -8.02 -17.31 -15.48
CA ALA A 73 -8.31 -16.33 -16.52
C ALA A 73 -9.52 -15.45 -16.11
N ASN A 74 -9.48 -14.16 -16.48
CA ASN A 74 -10.52 -13.17 -16.15
C ASN A 74 -10.74 -12.88 -14.65
N ARG A 75 -9.74 -13.11 -13.77
CA ARG A 75 -9.80 -12.66 -12.37
C ARG A 75 -8.76 -11.58 -12.09
N VAL A 76 -9.18 -10.50 -11.42
CA VAL A 76 -8.29 -9.45 -10.91
C VAL A 76 -8.25 -9.57 -9.39
N THR A 77 -7.06 -9.76 -8.84
CA THR A 77 -6.83 -9.76 -7.39
C THR A 77 -6.25 -8.40 -6.98
N PHE A 78 -6.91 -7.72 -6.05
CA PHE A 78 -6.44 -6.44 -5.52
C PHE A 78 -5.63 -6.69 -4.24
N ASP A 79 -4.32 -6.46 -4.30
CA ASP A 79 -3.49 -6.38 -3.10
C ASP A 79 -3.60 -4.98 -2.48
N LEU A 80 -4.59 -4.82 -1.62
CA LEU A 80 -4.69 -3.64 -0.77
C LEU A 80 -3.66 -3.81 0.36
N ASN A 81 -2.42 -3.38 0.10
CA ASN A 81 -1.38 -3.23 1.12
C ASN A 81 -1.81 -2.17 2.15
N LEU A 82 -2.73 -2.56 3.03
CA LEU A 82 -3.13 -1.84 4.23
C LEU A 82 -1.98 -1.98 5.21
N LEU A 83 -0.92 -1.21 4.98
CA LEU A 83 0.18 -1.05 5.93
C LEU A 83 -0.41 -0.54 7.25
N ARG A 84 -0.72 -1.46 8.17
CA ARG A 84 -0.84 -1.16 9.59
C ARG A 84 0.58 -1.02 10.13
N ALA A 85 1.28 0.06 9.75
CA ALA A 85 2.44 0.44 10.53
C ALA A 85 1.94 0.79 11.93
N GLN A 86 2.75 0.47 12.95
CA GLN A 86 2.46 0.89 14.32
C GLN A 86 2.35 2.42 14.45
N ASN A 87 2.95 3.17 13.51
CA ASN A 87 2.88 4.61 13.39
C ASN A 87 2.12 5.02 12.11
N PRO A 88 0.89 5.55 12.24
CA PRO A 88 0.08 6.01 11.10
C PRO A 88 0.75 7.08 10.23
N MET A 89 1.62 7.91 10.80
CA MET A 89 2.37 8.91 10.03
C MET A 89 3.49 8.30 9.20
N GLU A 90 4.10 7.19 9.63
CA GLU A 90 5.02 6.43 8.78
C GLU A 90 4.28 5.77 7.63
N SER A 91 3.14 5.10 7.91
CA SER A 91 2.28 4.55 6.85
C SER A 91 1.89 5.63 5.84
N TYR A 92 1.54 6.83 6.32
CA TYR A 92 1.21 7.96 5.45
C TYR A 92 2.38 8.34 4.55
N TYR A 93 3.57 8.51 5.14
CA TYR A 93 4.77 8.87 4.41
C TYR A 93 5.13 7.82 3.35
N GLU A 94 5.08 6.54 3.68
CA GLU A 94 5.35 5.44 2.75
C GLU A 94 4.37 5.40 1.58
N ILE A 95 3.10 5.75 1.80
CA ILE A 95 2.11 5.88 0.72
C ILE A 95 2.51 7.02 -0.23
N ILE A 96 2.85 8.19 0.31
CA ILE A 96 3.25 9.34 -0.51
C ILE A 96 4.55 9.06 -1.27
N ASP A 97 5.55 8.48 -0.62
CA ASP A 97 6.83 8.11 -1.23
C ASP A 97 6.65 7.11 -2.39
N ARG A 98 5.76 6.12 -2.23
CA ARG A 98 5.42 5.18 -3.29
C ARG A 98 4.78 5.86 -4.50
N TYR A 99 3.82 6.76 -4.28
CA TYR A 99 3.22 7.53 -5.37
C TYR A 99 4.26 8.41 -6.06
N GLN A 100 5.14 9.06 -5.28
CA GLN A 100 6.21 9.88 -5.83
C GLN A 100 7.11 9.05 -6.76
N LYS A 101 7.52 7.84 -6.35
CA LYS A 101 8.33 6.93 -7.18
C LYS A 101 7.67 6.56 -8.50
N ILE A 102 6.35 6.38 -8.52
CA ILE A 102 5.61 6.10 -9.76
C ILE A 102 5.71 7.32 -10.71
N PHE A 103 5.41 8.51 -10.21
CA PHE A 103 5.50 9.73 -11.04
C PHE A 103 6.95 10.04 -11.46
N ASP A 104 7.93 9.82 -10.59
CA ASP A 104 9.36 9.95 -10.91
C ASP A 104 9.80 9.00 -12.01
N TYR A 105 9.24 7.79 -12.05
CA TYR A 105 9.53 6.81 -13.10
C TYR A 105 8.93 7.21 -14.46
N VAL A 106 7.70 7.72 -14.48
CA VAL A 106 6.98 7.97 -15.74
C VAL A 106 7.16 9.37 -16.31
N LYS A 107 7.58 10.35 -15.50
CA LYS A 107 7.66 11.77 -15.92
C LYS A 107 8.65 12.06 -17.05
N SER A 108 9.65 11.20 -17.27
CA SER A 108 10.65 11.35 -18.34
C SER A 108 10.22 10.73 -19.67
N ASP A 109 9.16 9.91 -19.68
CA ASP A 109 8.67 9.23 -20.87
C ASP A 109 7.55 10.03 -21.53
N SER A 110 7.82 10.53 -22.73
CA SER A 110 6.88 11.33 -23.53
C SER A 110 5.69 10.56 -24.08
N SER A 111 5.75 9.21 -24.05
CA SER A 111 4.63 8.33 -24.40
C SER A 111 3.64 8.13 -23.26
N THR A 112 4.03 8.45 -22.01
CA THR A 112 3.17 8.31 -20.83
C THR A 112 1.95 9.22 -20.94
N GLU A 113 0.78 8.66 -20.65
CA GLU A 113 -0.46 9.38 -20.48
C GLU A 113 -1.09 9.03 -19.13
N ILE A 114 -1.48 10.05 -18.37
CA ILE A 114 -2.02 9.89 -17.02
C ILE A 114 -3.48 10.31 -17.05
N TYR A 115 -4.37 9.37 -16.75
CA TYR A 115 -5.81 9.61 -16.70
C TYR A 115 -6.29 9.50 -15.26
N THR A 116 -7.04 10.50 -14.78
CA THR A 116 -7.68 10.47 -13.46
C THR A 116 -9.17 10.72 -13.61
N ALA A 117 -9.99 9.73 -13.26
CA ALA A 117 -11.42 9.89 -13.05
C ALA A 117 -11.72 9.98 -11.56
N SER A 118 -12.26 11.09 -11.08
CA SER A 118 -12.44 11.30 -9.65
C SER A 118 -13.62 12.21 -9.31
N ASN A 119 -14.36 11.81 -8.28
CA ASN A 119 -15.34 12.67 -7.60
C ASN A 119 -14.72 13.50 -6.47
N LEU A 120 -13.41 13.36 -6.24
CA LEU A 120 -12.63 14.06 -5.23
C LEU A 120 -11.49 14.81 -5.86
N LEU A 121 -11.25 16.05 -5.41
CA LEU A 121 -10.10 16.81 -5.86
C LEU A 121 -8.82 15.98 -5.64
N PRO A 122 -8.07 15.64 -6.72
CA PRO A 122 -6.86 14.84 -6.58
C PRO A 122 -5.83 15.52 -5.70
N PHE A 123 -5.25 14.77 -4.77
CA PHE A 123 -4.27 15.31 -3.81
C PHE A 123 -3.05 15.92 -4.50
N THR A 124 -2.65 15.35 -5.65
CA THR A 124 -1.53 15.83 -6.48
C THR A 124 -1.69 17.29 -6.94
N LEU A 125 -2.92 17.81 -7.02
CA LEU A 125 -3.19 19.19 -7.42
C LEU A 125 -2.96 20.19 -6.29
N TYR A 126 -3.07 19.75 -5.04
CA TYR A 126 -3.00 20.65 -3.89
C TYR A 126 -1.98 20.27 -2.82
N SER A 127 -1.20 19.21 -3.04
CA SER A 127 -0.23 18.71 -2.05
C SER A 127 0.81 19.76 -1.66
N SER A 128 1.20 20.65 -2.57
CA SER A 128 2.17 21.72 -2.30
C SER A 128 1.63 22.89 -1.47
N TYR A 129 0.31 23.01 -1.28
CA TYR A 129 -0.29 24.11 -0.50
C TYR A 129 -0.41 23.71 0.96
N GLU A 130 0.24 24.47 1.85
CA GLU A 130 0.41 24.13 3.26
C GLU A 130 -0.90 23.72 3.96
N TYR A 131 -1.91 24.59 3.97
CA TYR A 131 -3.16 24.33 4.68
C TYR A 131 -3.98 23.18 4.08
N MET A 132 -3.94 23.02 2.75
CA MET A 132 -4.63 21.91 2.08
C MET A 132 -3.92 20.57 2.32
N SER A 133 -2.59 20.59 2.38
CA SER A 133 -1.75 19.47 2.82
C SER A 133 -2.03 19.10 4.28
N LYS A 134 -2.06 20.09 5.19
CA LYS A 134 -2.41 19.90 6.61
C LYS A 134 -3.79 19.27 6.77
N PHE A 135 -4.78 19.77 6.03
CA PHE A 135 -6.12 19.17 6.00
C PHE A 135 -6.11 17.69 5.58
N ARG A 136 -5.32 17.32 4.56
CA ARG A 136 -5.17 15.92 4.15
C ARG A 136 -4.62 15.04 5.27
N ILE A 137 -3.61 15.53 5.99
CA ILE A 137 -3.00 14.78 7.12
C ILE A 137 -3.97 14.70 8.30
N CYS A 138 -4.66 15.77 8.67
CA CYS A 138 -5.69 15.74 9.72
C CYS A 138 -6.73 14.66 9.45
N ARG A 139 -7.18 14.55 8.20
CA ARG A 139 -8.14 13.51 7.81
C ARG A 139 -7.53 12.12 7.89
N TRP A 140 -6.26 11.96 7.52
CA TRP A 140 -5.56 10.68 7.65
C TRP A 140 -5.46 10.24 9.12
N ILE A 141 -5.06 11.16 10.01
CA ILE A 141 -5.00 10.94 11.46
C ILE A 141 -6.38 10.56 11.99
N TYR A 142 -7.43 11.34 11.68
CA TYR A 142 -8.80 11.06 12.11
C TYR A 142 -9.29 9.66 11.69
N GLN A 143 -8.85 9.16 10.53
CA GLN A 143 -9.27 7.85 10.00
C GLN A 143 -8.46 6.68 10.55
N ASN A 144 -7.20 6.89 10.96
CA ASN A 144 -6.27 5.81 11.32
C ASN A 144 -5.87 5.83 12.80
N GLU A 145 -6.24 6.86 13.55
CA GLU A 145 -5.96 7.00 14.97
C GLU A 145 -7.24 7.29 15.76
N HIS A 146 -7.26 6.87 17.03
CA HIS A 146 -8.17 7.41 18.04
C HIS A 146 -7.61 8.71 18.67
N ILE A 147 -6.78 9.47 17.93
CA ILE A 147 -6.20 10.72 18.40
C ILE A 147 -7.16 11.88 18.10
N LYS A 148 -7.28 12.80 19.05
CA LYS A 148 -8.03 14.05 18.85
C LYS A 148 -7.37 14.84 17.73
N THR A 149 -8.14 15.13 16.69
CA THR A 149 -7.74 16.06 15.64
C THR A 149 -7.31 17.39 16.27
N PRO A 150 -6.23 18.02 15.79
CA PRO A 150 -5.86 19.33 16.28
C PRO A 150 -6.99 20.32 16.01
N ASN A 151 -7.31 21.16 17.00
CA ASN A 151 -8.39 22.16 16.92
C ASN A 151 -8.11 23.26 15.86
N SER A 152 -6.89 23.31 15.33
CA SER A 152 -6.40 24.35 14.42
C SER A 152 -5.35 23.78 13.48
N LEU A 153 -5.52 24.04 12.17
CA LEU A 153 -4.50 23.70 11.17
C LEU A 153 -3.26 24.61 11.29
N THR A 154 -3.43 25.83 11.80
CA THR A 154 -2.33 26.78 11.94
C THR A 154 -1.26 26.23 12.89
N ASP A 155 -1.69 25.67 14.01
CA ASP A 155 -0.80 25.16 15.07
C ASP A 155 -0.30 23.74 14.80
N MET A 156 -0.81 23.08 13.75
CA MET A 156 -0.40 21.74 13.37
C MET A 156 1.04 21.74 12.86
N LYS A 157 1.94 21.15 13.65
CA LYS A 157 3.32 20.89 13.24
C LYS A 157 3.39 19.59 12.45
N ILE A 158 3.95 19.66 11.24
CA ILE A 158 4.21 18.50 10.38
C ILE A 158 5.72 18.38 10.22
N GLU A 159 6.23 17.15 10.23
CA GLU A 159 7.64 16.88 9.96
C GLU A 159 8.06 17.34 8.56
N ASP A 160 9.22 17.99 8.44
CA ASP A 160 9.72 18.53 7.17
C ASP A 160 9.84 17.48 6.07
N ARG A 161 10.13 16.22 6.41
CA ARG A 161 10.18 15.12 5.43
C ARG A 161 8.86 14.93 4.69
N ILE A 162 7.73 15.08 5.39
CA ILE A 162 6.38 14.93 4.82
C ILE A 162 6.05 16.14 3.95
N VAL A 163 6.36 17.35 4.44
CA VAL A 163 6.18 18.60 3.68
C VAL A 163 6.97 18.54 2.37
N ASN A 164 8.21 18.06 2.44
CA ASN A 164 9.06 17.90 1.26
C ASN A 164 8.53 16.83 0.30
N ALA A 165 8.02 15.70 0.82
CA ALA A 165 7.39 14.67 -0.02
C ALA A 165 6.15 15.19 -0.74
N HIS A 166 5.33 16.01 -0.08
CA HIS A 166 4.17 16.65 -0.71
C HIS A 166 4.53 17.61 -1.85
N LYS A 167 5.59 18.40 -1.67
CA LYS A 167 6.11 19.32 -2.70
C LYS A 167 6.64 18.53 -3.90
N LYS A 168 7.50 17.53 -3.64
CA LYS A 168 8.06 16.64 -4.68
C LYS A 168 6.99 15.90 -5.47
N LEU A 169 5.94 15.42 -4.81
CA LEU A 169 4.80 14.78 -5.49
C LEU A 169 4.13 15.75 -6.48
N SER A 170 3.80 16.97 -6.04
CA SER A 170 3.20 17.98 -6.92
C SER A 170 4.11 18.33 -8.10
N GLU A 171 5.42 18.50 -7.85
CA GLU A 171 6.40 18.78 -8.91
C GLU A 171 6.50 17.66 -9.93
N SER A 172 6.57 16.40 -9.47
CA SER A 172 6.70 15.23 -10.34
C SER A 172 5.48 15.05 -11.24
N VAL A 173 4.28 15.29 -10.70
CA VAL A 173 3.03 15.22 -11.46
C VAL A 173 2.95 16.35 -12.49
N ARG A 174 3.39 17.57 -12.15
CA ARG A 174 3.42 18.70 -13.10
C ARG A 174 4.39 18.49 -14.27
N GLN A 175 5.41 17.64 -14.09
CA GLN A 175 6.34 17.27 -15.15
C GLN A 175 5.76 16.22 -16.12
N CYS A 176 4.64 15.57 -15.76
CA CYS A 176 3.95 14.62 -16.63
C CYS A 176 3.13 15.38 -17.69
N GLN A 177 3.64 15.45 -18.92
CA GLN A 177 3.13 16.32 -19.98
C GLN A 177 1.67 16.05 -20.37
N LYS A 178 1.27 14.78 -20.42
CA LYS A 178 -0.06 14.37 -20.85
C LYS A 178 -0.87 13.87 -19.65
N THR A 179 -1.44 14.81 -18.91
CA THR A 179 -2.29 14.52 -17.76
C THR A 179 -3.73 14.95 -18.04
N TYR A 180 -4.67 14.01 -17.95
CA TYR A 180 -6.09 14.18 -18.25
C TYR A 180 -6.94 13.93 -17.01
N PHE A 181 -7.95 14.78 -16.83
CA PHE A 181 -8.85 14.75 -15.70
C PHE A 181 -10.30 14.60 -16.15
N ILE A 182 -10.99 13.62 -15.57
CA ILE A 182 -12.44 13.45 -15.69
C ILE A 182 -13.00 13.72 -14.29
N TRP A 183 -13.61 14.89 -14.11
CA TRP A 183 -14.11 15.34 -12.81
C TRP A 183 -15.63 15.24 -12.72
N ASP A 184 -16.09 14.87 -11.53
CA ASP A 184 -17.49 15.07 -11.16
C ASP A 184 -17.85 16.57 -11.17
N THR A 185 -19.06 16.90 -11.60
CA THR A 185 -19.53 18.29 -11.68
C THR A 185 -19.53 19.01 -10.33
N ASN A 186 -19.63 18.26 -9.22
CA ASN A 186 -19.64 18.77 -7.87
C ASN A 186 -18.29 18.60 -7.15
N ILE A 187 -17.18 18.39 -7.86
CA ILE A 187 -15.87 18.11 -7.23
C ILE A 187 -15.45 19.18 -6.20
N PHE A 188 -15.62 20.46 -6.52
CA PHE A 188 -15.28 21.57 -5.62
C PHE A 188 -16.28 21.71 -4.48
N TYR A 189 -17.58 21.58 -4.77
CA TYR A 189 -18.63 21.58 -3.75
C TYR A 189 -18.42 20.45 -2.72
N SER A 190 -18.15 19.24 -3.20
CA SER A 190 -17.82 18.07 -2.39
C SER A 190 -16.56 18.27 -1.55
N PHE A 191 -15.56 18.97 -2.11
CA PHE A 191 -14.34 19.31 -1.38
C PHE A 191 -14.60 20.30 -0.24
N ILE A 192 -15.32 21.39 -0.52
CA ILE A 192 -15.69 22.41 0.48
C ILE A 192 -16.55 21.81 1.60
N LYS A 193 -17.56 20.99 1.24
CA LYS A 193 -18.40 20.31 2.23
C LYS A 193 -17.56 19.47 3.19
N ARG A 194 -16.52 18.80 2.71
CA ARG A 194 -15.60 18.01 3.54
C ARG A 194 -14.70 18.86 4.43
N LEU A 195 -14.24 20.02 3.95
CA LEU A 195 -13.49 20.97 4.79
C LEU A 195 -14.32 21.36 6.01
N ASN A 196 -15.61 21.66 5.80
CA ASN A 196 -16.51 22.07 6.88
C ASN A 196 -16.84 20.95 7.87
N THR A 197 -16.92 19.68 7.43
CA THR A 197 -17.25 18.56 8.33
C THR A 197 -16.10 18.17 9.26
N LEU A 198 -14.85 18.35 8.84
CA LEU A 198 -13.70 17.89 9.62
C LEU A 198 -13.13 18.97 10.56
N LEU A 199 -13.50 20.24 10.34
CA LEU A 199 -13.05 21.41 11.11
C LEU A 199 -14.14 21.97 12.04
N ALA A 200 -15.31 21.32 12.10
CA ALA A 200 -16.40 21.60 13.04
C ALA A 200 -16.30 20.68 14.25
#